data_AF-A0A9R1AVM9-F1
#
_entry.id   AF-A0A9R1AVM9-F1
#
_cell.length_a   1.000
_cell.length_b   1.000
_cell.length_c   1.000
_cell.angle_alpha   90.00
_cell.angle_beta   90.00
_cell.angle_gamma   90.00
#
_symmetry.space_group_name_H-M   'P 1'
#
loop_
_entity.id
_entity.type
_entity.pdbx_description
1 polymer ?
#
loop_
_entity_poly.entity_id
_entity_poly.type
_entity_poly.pdbx_seq_one_letter_code
_entity_poly.pdbx_strand_id
1 'polypeptide(L)'
;MPTAGKINVTPLEDKTSEEEPVVYATKLEAKNAFKSLLESANVQSDWSWDQAMRVIISDKRYGALKTLGERKQAFNEYLNQRKKIEVEERRVKQRKARDDFLTMLEECKDLTSSLRWSKAITMFGHDERFNAVERPKEREDLFENYLVELQKKEKAKAAEEHKRRIAEYREFLESCDFIKANTQWRKVQDRLEDDERYARLEKIDRLDVFQDYIRHLEKEEEEQKRIRKEQLRRQERKNRDEFRKMMEEHVADGTLNAKTYWRDYCSQIKDSRAYLAVASNLSGSMPKELFDDVMEELDKQYQDDRALIKDEVKSGKIPMLASWTLEDFQAAVTEDEKYKGVSNINIKLIYEDQIERLKEKDLKEAKKRQRLGDNFLDLLYSIKEITAASTWDDSKSLFDDTQEYRDLGGETYAKELFEEYIARLKERLKEKERMREEEKVKERERP
;
A
#
# COMPACT_ATOMS: atom_id res chain seq x y z
N MET A 1 -103.74 49.87 -39.09
CA MET A 1 -104.35 49.71 -40.42
C MET A 1 -103.21 49.38 -41.40
N PRO A 2 -103.35 48.42 -42.33
CA PRO A 2 -103.58 46.99 -42.13
C PRO A 2 -102.62 46.09 -42.95
N THR A 3 -102.76 44.76 -42.74
CA THR A 3 -102.51 43.61 -43.64
C THR A 3 -101.06 43.25 -44.03
N ALA A 4 -100.47 42.13 -43.60
CA ALA A 4 -100.84 40.70 -43.73
C ALA A 4 -100.66 40.13 -45.15
N GLY A 5 -99.79 39.12 -45.28
CA GLY A 5 -99.65 38.25 -46.45
C GLY A 5 -98.79 37.03 -46.10
N LYS A 6 -99.42 36.00 -45.51
CA LYS A 6 -99.66 34.66 -46.10
C LYS A 6 -98.48 33.67 -46.02
N ILE A 7 -98.61 32.88 -44.97
CA ILE A 7 -98.24 31.48 -44.74
C ILE A 7 -98.32 30.64 -46.04
N ASN A 8 -97.31 29.81 -46.29
CA ASN A 8 -97.47 28.59 -47.07
C ASN A 8 -96.80 27.42 -46.32
N VAL A 9 -97.66 26.58 -45.73
CA VAL A 9 -97.32 25.32 -45.09
C VAL A 9 -97.26 24.25 -46.18
N THR A 10 -96.18 23.50 -46.24
CA THR A 10 -96.12 22.24 -47.01
C THR A 10 -95.79 21.12 -46.01
N PRO A 11 -96.48 19.96 -46.06
CA PRO A 11 -96.63 19.08 -44.89
C PRO A 11 -95.50 18.06 -44.74
N LEU A 12 -95.30 17.64 -43.49
CA LEU A 12 -94.54 16.46 -43.09
C LEU A 12 -95.02 15.22 -43.86
N GLU A 13 -94.09 14.52 -44.50
CA GLU A 13 -94.22 13.09 -44.76
C GLU A 13 -93.41 12.32 -43.73
N ASP A 14 -94.16 11.64 -42.88
CA ASP A 14 -93.74 10.61 -41.94
C ASP A 14 -93.22 9.41 -42.72
N LYS A 15 -91.91 9.14 -42.63
CA LYS A 15 -91.33 7.84 -42.97
C LYS A 15 -90.76 7.24 -41.71
N THR A 16 -91.62 6.52 -41.01
CA THR A 16 -91.30 5.41 -40.12
C THR A 16 -90.49 4.36 -40.90
N SER A 17 -89.16 4.45 -40.81
CA SER A 17 -88.28 3.30 -41.04
C SER A 17 -88.08 2.61 -39.69
N GLU A 18 -88.82 1.53 -39.45
CA GLU A 18 -88.43 0.53 -38.45
C GLU A 18 -87.13 -0.12 -38.92
N GLU A 19 -85.99 0.52 -38.63
CA GLU A 19 -84.67 -0.11 -38.77
C GLU A 19 -84.29 -0.74 -37.42
N GLU A 20 -83.94 -2.03 -37.47
CA GLU A 20 -83.60 -2.85 -36.32
C GLU A 20 -82.56 -2.18 -35.39
N PRO A 21 -82.71 -2.34 -34.06
CA PRO A 21 -81.75 -1.76 -33.13
C PRO A 21 -80.36 -2.35 -33.39
N VAL A 22 -79.39 -1.49 -33.69
CA VAL A 22 -78.00 -1.92 -33.92
C VAL A 22 -77.50 -2.65 -32.67
N VAL A 23 -77.41 -3.98 -32.74
CA VAL A 23 -76.94 -4.82 -31.63
C VAL A 23 -75.42 -4.85 -31.67
N TYR A 24 -74.79 -4.13 -30.75
CA TYR A 24 -73.34 -4.19 -30.56
C TYR A 24 -72.96 -5.43 -29.74
N ALA A 25 -71.88 -6.11 -30.11
CA ALA A 25 -71.48 -7.37 -29.48
C ALA A 25 -71.01 -7.20 -28.04
N THR A 26 -70.52 -6.00 -27.66
CA THR A 26 -70.07 -5.70 -26.30
C THR A 26 -70.56 -4.34 -25.80
N LYS A 27 -70.67 -4.19 -24.47
CA LYS A 27 -71.00 -2.90 -23.82
C LYS A 27 -70.01 -1.79 -24.16
N LEU A 28 -68.74 -2.14 -24.37
CA LEU A 28 -67.69 -1.20 -24.75
C LEU A 28 -67.86 -0.70 -26.19
N GLU A 29 -68.20 -1.60 -27.11
CA GLU A 29 -68.48 -1.27 -28.51
C GLU A 29 -69.73 -0.39 -28.64
N ALA A 30 -70.80 -0.69 -27.89
CA ALA A 30 -71.99 0.16 -27.80
C ALA A 30 -71.67 1.58 -27.30
N LYS A 31 -70.81 1.68 -26.28
CA LYS A 31 -70.34 2.97 -25.74
C LYS A 31 -69.48 3.73 -26.75
N ASN A 32 -68.60 3.04 -27.48
CA ASN A 32 -67.77 3.65 -28.51
C ASN A 32 -68.59 4.12 -29.72
N ALA A 33 -69.60 3.37 -30.13
CA ALA A 33 -70.52 3.78 -31.18
C ALA A 33 -71.33 5.02 -30.78
N PHE A 34 -71.77 5.10 -29.52
CA PHE A 34 -72.41 6.30 -28.98
C PHE A 34 -71.45 7.50 -28.90
N LYS A 35 -70.19 7.30 -28.52
CA LYS A 35 -69.17 8.38 -28.55
C LYS A 35 -68.84 8.83 -29.98
N SER A 36 -68.77 7.91 -30.93
CA SER A 36 -68.57 8.19 -32.36
C SER A 36 -69.74 8.98 -32.95
N LEU A 37 -70.97 8.72 -32.49
CA LEU A 37 -72.13 9.55 -32.81
C LEU A 37 -71.92 11.01 -32.33
N LEU A 38 -71.56 11.19 -31.05
CA LEU A 38 -71.29 12.52 -30.49
C LEU A 38 -70.19 13.28 -31.26
N GLU A 39 -69.16 12.56 -31.71
CA GLU A 39 -68.11 13.11 -32.56
C GLU A 39 -68.60 13.49 -33.96
N SER A 40 -69.34 12.61 -34.64
CA SER A 40 -69.88 12.89 -35.98
C SER A 40 -70.94 14.01 -35.99
N ALA A 41 -71.67 14.17 -34.87
CA ALA A 41 -72.60 15.29 -34.66
C ALA A 41 -71.89 16.57 -34.20
N ASN A 42 -70.56 16.55 -34.11
CA ASN A 42 -69.71 17.68 -33.74
C ASN A 42 -70.06 18.32 -32.39
N VAL A 43 -70.47 17.49 -31.43
CA VAL A 43 -70.82 17.92 -30.07
C VAL A 43 -69.59 18.51 -29.38
N GLN A 44 -69.69 19.79 -28.99
CA GLN A 44 -68.60 20.55 -28.35
C GLN A 44 -68.53 20.28 -26.85
N SER A 45 -67.37 20.58 -26.24
CA SER A 45 -67.09 20.30 -24.83
C SER A 45 -67.93 21.14 -23.84
N ASP A 46 -68.60 22.19 -24.30
CA ASP A 46 -69.47 23.10 -23.55
C ASP A 46 -70.98 22.81 -23.70
N TRP A 47 -71.36 21.82 -24.51
CA TRP A 47 -72.77 21.49 -24.76
C TRP A 47 -73.45 20.82 -23.57
N SER A 48 -74.71 21.17 -23.34
CA SER A 48 -75.56 20.46 -22.38
C SER A 48 -76.11 19.16 -22.98
N TRP A 49 -76.50 18.22 -22.10
CA TRP A 49 -77.14 16.96 -22.53
C TRP A 49 -78.35 17.22 -23.43
N ASP A 50 -79.20 18.19 -23.09
CA ASP A 50 -80.41 18.48 -23.85
C ASP A 50 -80.13 19.09 -25.23
N GLN A 51 -79.06 19.90 -25.34
CA GLN A 51 -78.60 20.44 -26.62
C GLN A 51 -78.09 19.32 -27.53
N ALA A 52 -77.20 18.47 -27.00
CA ALA A 52 -76.66 17.34 -27.75
C ALA A 52 -77.75 16.34 -28.13
N MET A 53 -78.66 16.02 -27.19
CA MET A 53 -79.76 15.06 -27.40
C MET A 53 -80.61 15.44 -28.61
N ARG A 54 -80.97 16.72 -28.79
CA ARG A 54 -81.77 17.19 -29.93
C ARG A 54 -81.14 16.90 -31.28
N VAL A 55 -79.82 16.89 -31.35
CA VAL A 55 -79.06 16.68 -32.59
C VAL A 55 -78.81 15.20 -32.86
N ILE A 56 -78.66 14.40 -31.80
CA ILE A 56 -78.30 12.98 -31.92
C ILE A 56 -79.49 12.02 -31.90
N ILE A 57 -80.68 12.46 -31.45
CA ILE A 57 -81.84 11.58 -31.20
C ILE A 57 -82.35 10.85 -32.45
N SER A 58 -82.15 11.43 -33.64
CA SER A 58 -82.57 10.84 -34.92
C SER A 58 -81.56 9.84 -35.48
N ASP A 59 -80.35 9.75 -34.92
CA ASP A 59 -79.32 8.82 -35.41
C ASP A 59 -79.53 7.42 -34.84
N LYS A 60 -79.44 6.39 -35.70
CA LYS A 60 -79.57 4.97 -35.33
C LYS A 60 -78.64 4.54 -34.18
N ARG A 61 -77.48 5.19 -34.03
CA ARG A 61 -76.50 4.92 -32.97
C ARG A 61 -76.92 5.50 -31.61
N TYR A 62 -77.94 6.36 -31.55
CA TYR A 62 -78.49 6.86 -30.28
C TYR A 62 -79.08 5.72 -29.43
N GLY A 63 -79.65 4.72 -30.10
CA GLY A 63 -80.17 3.49 -29.48
C GLY A 63 -79.09 2.53 -28.97
N ALA A 64 -77.79 2.77 -29.24
CA ALA A 64 -76.70 1.88 -28.88
C ALA A 64 -76.63 1.57 -27.37
N LEU A 65 -76.94 2.56 -26.54
CA LEU A 65 -77.03 2.43 -25.09
C LEU A 65 -78.50 2.35 -24.68
N LYS A 66 -78.87 1.38 -23.84
CA LYS A 66 -80.28 1.05 -23.57
C LYS A 66 -80.93 2.03 -22.59
N THR A 67 -80.18 2.49 -21.59
CA THR A 67 -80.73 3.38 -20.55
C THR A 67 -80.29 4.84 -20.72
N LEU A 68 -81.15 5.77 -20.30
CA LEU A 68 -80.81 7.21 -20.27
C LEU A 68 -79.59 7.48 -19.36
N GLY A 69 -79.44 6.71 -18.27
CA GLY A 69 -78.29 6.80 -17.37
C GLY A 69 -76.97 6.45 -18.04
N GLU A 70 -76.91 5.33 -18.77
CA GLU A 70 -75.72 4.93 -19.54
C GLU A 70 -75.38 5.96 -20.63
N ARG A 71 -76.39 6.51 -21.31
CA ARG A 71 -76.20 7.56 -22.33
C ARG A 71 -75.63 8.85 -21.73
N LYS A 72 -76.20 9.33 -20.61
CA LYS A 72 -75.68 10.51 -19.89
C LYS A 72 -74.27 10.28 -19.36
N GLN A 73 -73.96 9.07 -18.86
CA GLN A 73 -72.63 8.71 -18.41
C GLN A 73 -71.62 8.73 -19.57
N ALA A 74 -71.94 8.09 -20.70
CA ALA A 74 -71.08 8.07 -21.88
C ALA A 74 -70.87 9.48 -22.47
N PHE A 75 -71.89 10.33 -22.43
CA PHE A 75 -71.82 11.73 -22.84
C PHE A 75 -70.89 12.56 -21.95
N ASN A 76 -71.06 12.50 -20.62
CA ASN A 76 -70.16 13.22 -19.70
C ASN A 76 -68.70 12.76 -19.85
N GLU A 77 -68.49 11.46 -20.07
CA GLU A 77 -67.16 10.91 -20.30
C GLU A 77 -66.56 11.36 -21.63
N TYR A 78 -67.39 11.49 -22.69
CA TYR A 78 -67.01 12.09 -23.97
C TYR A 78 -66.67 13.58 -23.83
N LEU A 79 -67.48 14.39 -23.14
CA LEU A 79 -67.19 15.81 -22.90
C LEU A 79 -65.87 15.99 -22.15
N ASN A 80 -65.64 15.18 -21.11
CA ASN A 80 -64.38 15.20 -20.36
C ASN A 80 -63.18 14.80 -21.24
N GLN A 81 -63.36 13.81 -22.12
CA GLN A 81 -62.32 13.38 -23.07
C GLN A 81 -62.05 14.46 -24.13
N ARG A 82 -63.09 15.07 -24.69
CA ARG A 82 -62.98 16.16 -25.69
C ARG A 82 -62.30 17.38 -25.10
N LYS A 83 -62.69 17.80 -23.88
CA LYS A 83 -62.03 18.89 -23.15
C LYS A 83 -60.53 18.60 -22.90
N LYS A 84 -60.17 17.36 -22.58
CA LYS A 84 -58.75 16.96 -22.43
C LYS A 84 -58.00 17.04 -23.75
N ILE A 85 -58.60 16.59 -24.85
CA ILE A 85 -58.01 16.67 -26.20
C ILE A 85 -57.82 18.14 -26.62
N GLU A 86 -58.83 18.99 -26.45
CA GLU A 86 -58.73 20.44 -26.79
C GLU A 86 -57.63 21.16 -25.99
N VAL A 87 -57.50 20.86 -24.70
CA VAL A 87 -56.41 21.40 -23.87
C VAL A 87 -55.04 20.91 -24.35
N GLU A 88 -54.93 19.63 -24.71
CA GLU A 88 -53.70 19.06 -25.23
C GLU A 88 -53.32 19.61 -26.61
N GLU A 89 -54.28 19.71 -27.53
CA GLU A 89 -54.09 20.33 -28.85
C GLU A 89 -53.67 21.79 -28.73
N ARG A 90 -54.28 22.55 -27.82
CA ARG A 90 -53.87 23.92 -27.50
C ARG A 90 -52.44 23.95 -26.97
N ARG A 91 -52.07 23.03 -26.08
CA ARG A 91 -50.71 22.92 -25.52
C ARG A 91 -49.69 22.59 -26.61
N VAL A 92 -49.99 21.63 -27.47
CA VAL A 92 -49.12 21.23 -28.60
C VAL A 92 -48.96 22.38 -29.59
N LYS A 93 -50.05 23.07 -29.94
CA LYS A 93 -50.01 24.24 -30.82
C LYS A 93 -49.18 25.38 -30.23
N GLN A 94 -49.34 25.66 -28.93
CA GLN A 94 -48.53 26.67 -28.22
C GLN A 94 -47.06 26.28 -28.16
N ARG A 95 -46.73 25.03 -27.86
CA ARG A 95 -45.34 24.54 -27.89
C ARG A 95 -44.74 24.69 -29.28
N LYS A 96 -45.45 24.23 -30.32
CA LYS A 96 -45.00 24.36 -31.71
C LYS A 96 -44.77 25.83 -32.10
N ALA A 97 -45.67 26.73 -31.75
CA ALA A 97 -45.50 28.16 -32.02
C ALA A 97 -44.25 28.74 -31.33
N ARG A 98 -43.92 28.29 -30.11
CA ARG A 98 -42.69 28.69 -29.42
C ARG A 98 -41.44 28.11 -30.09
N ASP A 99 -41.48 26.84 -30.46
CA ASP A 99 -40.35 26.17 -31.11
C ASP A 99 -40.07 26.78 -32.50
N ASP A 100 -41.12 27.06 -33.27
CA ASP A 100 -41.04 27.75 -34.57
C ASP A 100 -40.52 29.20 -34.41
N PHE A 101 -40.94 29.91 -33.35
CA PHE A 101 -40.43 31.24 -33.01
C PHE A 101 -38.93 31.22 -32.71
N LEU A 102 -38.46 30.25 -31.90
CA LEU A 102 -37.03 30.10 -31.60
C LEU A 102 -36.22 29.70 -32.84
N THR A 103 -36.76 28.81 -33.68
CA THR A 103 -36.13 28.39 -34.94
C THR A 103 -35.94 29.58 -35.88
N MET A 104 -36.94 30.45 -36.00
CA MET A 104 -36.85 31.70 -36.77
C MET A 104 -35.73 32.60 -36.27
N LEU A 105 -35.55 32.74 -34.94
CA LEU A 105 -34.45 33.52 -34.37
C LEU A 105 -33.09 32.91 -34.68
N GLU A 106 -32.96 31.57 -34.65
CA GLU A 106 -31.71 30.87 -34.96
C GLU A 106 -31.31 30.93 -36.44
N GLU A 107 -32.28 30.94 -37.36
CA GLU A 107 -32.02 31.07 -38.80
C GLU A 107 -31.56 32.48 -39.20
N CYS A 108 -31.82 33.50 -38.37
CA CYS A 108 -31.49 34.88 -38.66
C CYS A 108 -30.00 35.19 -38.40
N LYS A 109 -29.20 35.23 -39.46
CA LYS A 109 -27.75 35.51 -39.37
C LYS A 109 -27.41 36.95 -38.95
N ASP A 110 -28.33 37.90 -39.16
CA ASP A 110 -28.14 39.30 -38.80
C ASP A 110 -28.51 39.59 -37.33
N LEU A 111 -28.97 38.56 -36.60
CA LEU A 111 -29.32 38.67 -35.19
C LEU A 111 -28.05 38.63 -34.34
N THR A 112 -27.80 39.71 -33.62
CA THR A 112 -26.71 39.83 -32.65
C THR A 112 -27.23 39.80 -31.21
N SER A 113 -26.44 39.33 -30.26
CA SER A 113 -26.79 39.30 -28.82
C SER A 113 -27.15 40.66 -28.20
N SER A 114 -26.82 41.79 -28.85
CA SER A 114 -27.15 43.16 -28.43
C SER A 114 -28.40 43.77 -29.09
N LEU A 115 -29.15 43.01 -29.89
CA LEU A 115 -30.28 43.54 -30.65
C LEU A 115 -31.44 43.96 -29.72
N ARG A 116 -31.95 45.18 -29.88
CA ARG A 116 -33.08 45.66 -29.06
C ARG A 116 -34.41 45.07 -29.54
N TRP A 117 -35.33 44.82 -28.60
CA TRP A 117 -36.68 44.32 -28.87
C TRP A 117 -37.43 45.14 -29.93
N SER A 118 -37.37 46.47 -29.89
CA SER A 118 -38.02 47.33 -30.89
C SER A 118 -37.53 47.06 -32.32
N LYS A 119 -36.25 46.72 -32.49
CA LYS A 119 -35.68 46.37 -33.79
C LYS A 119 -36.10 44.97 -34.22
N ALA A 120 -36.19 44.02 -33.29
CA ALA A 120 -36.70 42.68 -33.53
C ALA A 120 -38.14 42.69 -34.08
N ILE A 121 -39.01 43.54 -33.51
CA ILE A 121 -40.39 43.72 -34.01
C ILE A 121 -40.39 44.17 -35.47
N THR A 122 -39.53 45.12 -35.85
CA THR A 122 -39.43 45.58 -37.25
C THR A 122 -38.88 44.48 -38.17
N MET A 123 -37.97 43.64 -37.69
CA MET A 123 -37.35 42.58 -38.50
C MET A 123 -38.28 41.39 -38.72
N PHE A 124 -38.98 40.95 -37.67
CA PHE A 124 -39.78 39.72 -37.70
C PHE A 124 -41.29 39.96 -37.76
N GLY A 125 -41.75 41.22 -37.75
CA GLY A 125 -43.17 41.55 -37.68
C GLY A 125 -44.02 41.00 -38.84
N HIS A 126 -43.41 40.71 -39.98
CA HIS A 126 -44.07 40.09 -41.14
C HIS A 126 -43.95 38.55 -41.18
N ASP A 127 -43.17 37.93 -40.30
CA ASP A 127 -43.02 36.47 -40.24
C ASP A 127 -44.23 35.85 -39.53
N GLU A 128 -44.79 34.79 -40.11
CA GLU A 128 -45.93 34.07 -39.54
C GLU A 128 -45.57 33.41 -38.21
N ARG A 129 -44.33 32.91 -38.06
CA ARG A 129 -43.83 32.26 -36.84
C ARG A 129 -43.71 33.26 -35.69
N PHE A 130 -43.36 34.52 -35.98
CA PHE A 130 -43.35 35.60 -35.01
C PHE A 130 -44.76 35.91 -34.49
N ASN A 131 -45.75 35.89 -35.39
CA ASN A 131 -47.13 36.21 -35.06
C ASN A 131 -47.91 35.02 -34.47
N ALA A 132 -47.45 33.78 -34.67
CA ALA A 132 -48.05 32.57 -34.12
C ALA A 132 -48.06 32.51 -32.58
N VAL A 133 -47.11 33.19 -31.93
CA VAL A 133 -47.13 33.41 -30.47
C VAL A 133 -48.08 34.59 -30.20
N GLU A 134 -49.29 34.35 -29.72
CA GLU A 134 -50.33 35.41 -29.66
C GLU A 134 -50.01 36.56 -28.69
N ARG A 135 -49.31 36.28 -27.57
CA ARG A 135 -49.08 37.26 -26.50
C ARG A 135 -47.81 38.07 -26.76
N PRO A 136 -47.87 39.42 -26.90
CA PRO A 136 -46.69 40.23 -27.14
C PRO A 136 -45.60 40.09 -26.07
N LYS A 137 -45.99 40.04 -24.79
CA LYS A 137 -45.07 39.82 -23.67
C LYS A 137 -44.35 38.48 -23.77
N GLU A 138 -45.04 37.43 -24.24
CA GLU A 138 -44.43 36.11 -24.41
C GLU A 138 -43.42 36.11 -25.55
N ARG A 139 -43.66 36.88 -26.63
CA ARG A 139 -42.66 37.07 -27.69
C ARG A 139 -41.41 37.77 -27.18
N GLU A 140 -41.60 38.82 -26.37
CA GLU A 140 -40.50 39.57 -25.74
C GLU A 140 -39.70 38.67 -24.79
N ASP A 141 -40.38 37.94 -23.89
CA ASP A 141 -39.74 36.99 -22.97
C ASP A 141 -38.96 35.90 -23.73
N LEU A 142 -39.51 35.31 -24.80
CA LEU A 142 -38.83 34.30 -25.61
C LEU A 142 -37.59 34.88 -26.32
N PHE A 143 -37.71 36.10 -26.85
CA PHE A 143 -36.63 36.79 -27.53
C PHE A 143 -35.50 37.15 -26.56
N GLU A 144 -35.80 37.73 -25.40
CA GLU A 144 -34.79 38.05 -24.38
C GLU A 144 -34.05 36.81 -23.89
N ASN A 145 -34.79 35.72 -23.62
CA ASN A 145 -34.18 34.44 -23.24
C ASN A 145 -33.26 33.90 -24.34
N TYR A 146 -33.69 33.98 -25.61
CA TYR A 146 -32.85 33.57 -26.73
C TYR A 146 -31.57 34.40 -26.84
N LEU A 147 -31.64 35.73 -26.66
CA LEU A 147 -30.45 36.58 -26.68
C LEU A 147 -29.46 36.25 -25.57
N VAL A 148 -29.95 35.94 -24.35
CA VAL A 148 -29.08 35.49 -23.25
C VAL A 148 -28.38 34.19 -23.61
N GLU A 149 -29.09 33.22 -24.18
CA GLU A 149 -28.50 31.94 -24.60
C GLU A 149 -27.54 32.13 -25.79
N LEU A 150 -27.84 33.03 -26.72
CA LEU A 150 -26.95 33.39 -27.83
C LEU A 150 -25.66 34.00 -27.29
N GLN A 151 -25.75 34.97 -26.36
CA GLN A 151 -24.58 35.58 -25.73
C GLN A 151 -23.73 34.55 -24.98
N LYS A 152 -24.37 33.60 -24.27
CA LYS A 152 -23.67 32.48 -23.62
C LYS A 152 -22.96 31.60 -24.65
N LYS A 153 -23.62 31.25 -25.77
CA LYS A 153 -23.06 30.43 -26.85
C LYS A 153 -21.87 31.13 -27.52
N GLU A 154 -21.98 32.42 -27.79
CA GLU A 154 -20.89 33.25 -28.34
C GLU A 154 -19.70 33.31 -27.38
N LYS A 155 -19.95 33.59 -26.09
CA LYS A 155 -18.90 33.61 -25.06
C LYS A 155 -18.23 32.25 -24.89
N ALA A 156 -19.00 31.16 -24.90
CA ALA A 156 -18.47 29.80 -24.81
C ALA A 156 -17.60 29.46 -26.03
N LYS A 157 -18.03 29.82 -27.24
CA LYS A 157 -17.25 29.62 -28.46
C LYS A 157 -15.95 30.42 -28.43
N ALA A 158 -15.99 31.69 -28.04
CA ALA A 158 -14.81 32.53 -27.90
C ALA A 158 -13.82 31.96 -26.86
N ALA A 159 -14.34 31.46 -25.73
CA ALA A 159 -13.53 30.82 -24.70
C ALA A 159 -12.87 29.52 -25.20
N GLU A 160 -13.58 28.68 -25.94
CA GLU A 160 -13.03 27.45 -26.51
C GLU A 160 -11.96 27.75 -27.57
N GLU A 161 -12.18 28.74 -28.43
CA GLU A 161 -11.17 29.18 -29.40
C GLU A 161 -9.92 29.75 -28.74
N HIS A 162 -10.09 30.50 -27.64
CA HIS A 162 -8.98 31.01 -26.84
C HIS A 162 -8.21 29.87 -26.15
N LYS A 163 -8.92 28.91 -25.55
CA LYS A 163 -8.33 27.70 -24.97
C LYS A 163 -7.56 26.89 -26.01
N ARG A 164 -8.09 26.74 -27.22
CA ARG A 164 -7.41 26.08 -28.34
C ARG A 164 -6.11 26.80 -28.70
N ARG A 165 -6.13 28.14 -28.82
CA ARG A 165 -4.93 28.95 -29.09
C ARG A 165 -3.86 28.78 -28.00
N ILE A 166 -4.27 28.74 -26.73
CA ILE A 166 -3.37 28.48 -25.60
C ILE A 166 -2.74 27.09 -25.72
N ALA A 167 -3.53 26.06 -26.02
CA ALA A 167 -3.03 24.70 -26.17
C ALA A 167 -2.03 24.56 -27.33
N GLU A 168 -2.33 25.15 -28.50
CA GLU A 168 -1.42 25.16 -29.66
C GLU A 168 -0.09 25.85 -29.36
N TYR A 169 -0.11 26.92 -28.56
CA TYR A 169 1.11 27.61 -28.12
C TYR A 169 1.88 26.80 -27.07
N ARG A 170 1.19 26.15 -26.14
CA ARG A 170 1.82 25.23 -25.18
C ARG A 170 2.52 24.08 -25.88
N GLU A 171 1.87 23.45 -26.86
CA GLU A 171 2.47 22.37 -27.65
C GLU A 171 3.71 22.86 -28.41
N PHE A 172 3.69 24.10 -28.90
CA PHE A 172 4.87 24.73 -29.49
C PHE A 172 6.00 24.89 -28.46
N LEU A 173 5.72 25.35 -27.24
CA LEU A 173 6.73 25.42 -26.18
C LEU A 173 7.29 24.03 -25.82
N GLU A 174 6.45 23.00 -25.82
CA GLU A 174 6.85 21.61 -25.59
C GLU A 174 7.78 21.07 -26.69
N SER A 175 7.60 21.50 -27.93
CA SER A 175 8.48 21.15 -29.05
C SER A 175 9.85 21.86 -29.01
N CYS A 176 10.01 22.86 -28.15
CA CYS A 176 11.22 23.69 -28.08
C CYS A 176 12.25 23.10 -27.11
N ASP A 177 13.24 22.36 -27.62
CA ASP A 177 14.29 21.72 -26.82
C ASP A 177 15.14 22.67 -25.97
N PHE A 178 15.22 23.95 -26.34
CA PHE A 178 15.99 24.96 -25.60
C PHE A 178 15.27 25.46 -24.34
N ILE A 179 13.99 25.13 -24.15
CA ILE A 179 13.24 25.48 -22.94
C ILE A 179 13.42 24.36 -21.90
N LYS A 180 13.93 24.73 -20.74
CA LYS A 180 14.17 23.87 -19.57
C LYS A 180 13.56 24.51 -18.33
N ALA A 181 13.42 23.74 -17.24
CA ALA A 181 12.83 24.21 -15.97
C ALA A 181 13.44 25.52 -15.43
N ASN A 182 14.73 25.79 -15.69
CA ASN A 182 15.42 27.02 -15.25
C ASN A 182 15.42 28.16 -16.27
N THR A 183 14.67 28.02 -17.37
CA THR A 183 14.69 28.96 -18.49
C THR A 183 13.92 30.22 -18.16
N GLN A 184 14.55 31.38 -18.37
CA GLN A 184 13.94 32.68 -18.09
C GLN A 184 13.24 33.22 -19.33
N TRP A 185 12.03 33.74 -19.16
CA TRP A 185 11.21 34.34 -20.23
C TRP A 185 12.00 35.33 -21.11
N ARG A 186 12.74 36.25 -20.49
CA ARG A 186 13.52 37.29 -21.20
C ARG A 186 14.56 36.75 -22.17
N LYS A 187 15.03 35.51 -21.99
CA LYS A 187 16.07 34.90 -22.85
C LYS A 187 15.49 34.16 -24.05
N VAL A 188 14.19 33.83 -23.99
CA VAL A 188 13.50 33.05 -25.02
C VAL A 188 12.46 33.86 -25.77
N GLN A 189 12.01 34.98 -25.22
CA GLN A 189 10.99 35.83 -25.81
C GLN A 189 11.28 36.15 -27.29
N ASP A 190 12.47 36.66 -27.60
CA ASP A 190 12.86 37.04 -28.98
C ASP A 190 12.82 35.85 -29.96
N ARG A 191 13.05 34.62 -29.47
CA ARG A 191 13.00 33.41 -30.31
C ARG A 191 11.59 32.89 -30.52
N LEU A 192 10.67 33.24 -29.61
CA LEU A 192 9.27 32.85 -29.69
C LEU A 192 8.44 33.88 -30.48
N GLU A 193 8.94 35.10 -30.61
CA GLU A 193 8.28 36.21 -31.31
C GLU A 193 8.08 35.96 -32.82
N ASP A 194 8.94 35.14 -33.43
CA ASP A 194 8.88 34.83 -34.87
C ASP A 194 7.75 33.84 -35.24
N ASP A 195 7.08 33.20 -34.26
CA ASP A 195 6.05 32.19 -34.51
C ASP A 195 4.64 32.80 -34.61
N GLU A 196 3.84 32.37 -35.60
CA GLU A 196 2.46 32.85 -35.77
C GLU A 196 1.55 32.58 -34.56
N ARG A 197 1.77 31.47 -33.85
CA ARG A 197 0.99 31.08 -32.66
C ARG A 197 1.27 32.03 -31.50
N TYR A 198 2.48 32.57 -31.42
CA TYR A 198 2.85 33.62 -30.47
C TYR A 198 2.05 34.90 -30.77
N ALA A 199 1.94 35.31 -32.05
CA ALA A 199 1.19 36.50 -32.44
C ALA A 199 -0.32 36.42 -32.15
N ARG A 200 -0.91 35.21 -32.19
CA ARG A 200 -2.36 34.96 -31.98
C ARG A 200 -2.85 35.09 -30.53
N LEU A 201 -1.93 35.11 -29.56
CA LEU A 201 -2.23 35.22 -28.13
C LEU A 201 -1.96 36.64 -27.61
N GLU A 202 -2.61 37.03 -26.50
CA GLU A 202 -2.30 38.29 -25.84
C GLU A 202 -0.97 38.21 -25.06
N LYS A 203 -0.34 39.35 -24.77
CA LYS A 203 0.94 39.37 -24.04
C LYS A 203 0.85 38.70 -22.66
N ILE A 204 -0.30 38.81 -21.99
CA ILE A 204 -0.53 38.20 -20.69
C ILE A 204 -0.63 36.67 -20.81
N ASP A 205 -1.42 36.18 -21.77
CA ASP A 205 -1.56 34.74 -22.03
C ASP A 205 -0.23 34.09 -22.40
N ARG A 206 0.58 34.75 -23.23
CA ARG A 206 1.90 34.24 -23.63
C ARG A 206 2.79 33.98 -22.42
N LEU A 207 2.81 34.92 -21.47
CA LEU A 207 3.59 34.81 -20.26
C LEU A 207 3.01 33.75 -19.32
N ASP A 208 1.69 33.69 -19.16
CA ASP A 208 1.02 32.74 -18.28
C ASP A 208 1.23 31.30 -18.75
N VAL A 209 1.09 31.04 -20.06
CA VAL A 209 1.33 29.72 -20.65
C VAL A 209 2.79 29.32 -20.52
N PHE A 210 3.73 30.25 -20.71
CA PHE A 210 5.15 29.98 -20.49
C PHE A 210 5.46 29.65 -19.03
N GLN A 211 4.97 30.45 -18.09
CA GLN A 211 5.18 30.18 -16.67
C GLN A 211 4.55 28.86 -16.24
N ASP A 212 3.38 28.52 -16.76
CA ASP A 212 2.73 27.24 -16.49
C ASP A 212 3.55 26.07 -17.03
N TYR A 213 4.09 26.21 -18.24
CA TYR A 213 4.98 25.22 -18.82
C TYR A 213 6.29 25.06 -18.02
N ILE A 214 6.90 26.16 -17.56
CA ILE A 214 8.08 26.09 -16.69
C ILE A 214 7.76 25.38 -15.37
N ARG A 215 6.64 25.71 -14.72
CA ARG A 215 6.19 25.02 -13.48
C ARG A 215 5.96 23.53 -13.73
N HIS A 216 5.42 23.17 -14.90
CA HIS A 216 5.27 21.77 -15.30
C HIS A 216 6.62 21.06 -15.39
N LEU A 217 7.60 21.66 -16.08
CA LEU A 217 8.96 21.13 -16.20
C LEU A 217 9.67 21.01 -14.84
N GLU A 218 9.52 21.99 -13.96
CA GLU A 218 10.08 21.94 -12.60
C GLU A 218 9.50 20.77 -11.80
N LYS A 219 8.18 20.57 -11.90
CA LYS A 219 7.49 19.46 -11.23
C LYS A 219 7.92 18.10 -11.78
N GLU A 220 8.07 17.98 -13.10
CA GLU A 220 8.59 16.76 -13.72
C GLU A 220 10.03 16.46 -13.30
N GLU A 221 10.89 17.47 -13.26
CA GLU A 221 12.28 17.29 -12.81
C GLU A 221 12.35 16.84 -11.34
N GLU A 222 11.54 17.44 -10.47
CA GLU A 222 11.45 17.05 -9.06
C GLU A 222 10.88 15.63 -8.90
N GLU A 223 9.87 15.26 -9.68
CA GLU A 223 9.35 13.90 -9.70
C GLU A 223 10.42 12.89 -10.13
N GLN A 224 11.18 13.21 -11.18
CA GLN A 224 12.28 12.36 -11.63
C GLN A 224 13.38 12.23 -10.58
N LYS A 225 13.74 13.32 -9.90
CA LYS A 225 14.68 13.28 -8.76
C LYS A 225 14.14 12.40 -7.63
N ARG A 226 12.85 12.51 -7.31
CA ARG A 226 12.19 11.70 -6.28
C ARG A 226 12.20 10.21 -6.65
N ILE A 227 11.82 9.86 -7.88
CA ILE A 227 11.83 8.48 -8.38
C ILE A 227 13.23 7.90 -8.33
N ARG A 228 14.26 8.62 -8.82
CA ARG A 228 15.66 8.16 -8.78
C ARG A 228 16.13 7.93 -7.34
N LYS A 229 15.82 8.86 -6.43
CA LYS A 229 16.17 8.74 -5.01
C LYS A 229 15.45 7.55 -4.36
N GLU A 230 14.19 7.32 -4.70
CA GLU A 230 13.44 6.17 -4.20
C GLU A 230 13.97 4.85 -4.76
N GLN A 231 14.28 4.78 -6.06
CA GLN A 231 14.91 3.62 -6.67
C GLN A 231 16.25 3.28 -6.01
N LEU A 232 17.09 4.30 -5.75
CA LEU A 232 18.33 4.12 -5.01
C LEU A 232 18.07 3.54 -3.63
N ARG A 233 17.13 4.12 -2.85
CA ARG A 233 16.76 3.61 -1.52
C ARG A 233 16.22 2.18 -1.56
N ARG A 234 15.44 1.82 -2.57
CA ARG A 234 14.91 0.46 -2.75
C ARG A 234 16.05 -0.52 -3.06
N GLN A 235 16.99 -0.13 -3.91
CA GLN A 235 18.18 -0.94 -4.19
C GLN A 235 19.07 -1.10 -2.96
N GLU A 236 19.33 -0.02 -2.21
CA GLU A 236 20.10 -0.07 -0.96
C GLU A 236 19.43 -0.95 0.10
N ARG A 237 18.09 -0.97 0.19
CA ARG A 237 17.34 -1.93 1.03
C ARG A 237 17.54 -3.37 0.57
N LYS A 238 17.38 -3.63 -0.72
CA LYS A 238 17.57 -4.97 -1.29
C LYS A 238 18.98 -5.49 -1.03
N ASN A 239 20.01 -4.65 -1.19
CA ASN A 239 21.38 -5.01 -0.87
C ASN A 239 21.53 -5.44 0.61
N ARG A 240 20.90 -4.69 1.53
CA ARG A 240 20.92 -5.03 2.96
C ARG A 240 20.19 -6.34 3.28
N ASP A 241 19.05 -6.57 2.64
CA ASP A 241 18.28 -7.80 2.81
C ASP A 241 19.04 -9.03 2.25
N GLU A 242 19.72 -8.88 1.10
CA GLU A 242 20.60 -9.91 0.55
C GLU A 242 21.78 -10.22 1.47
N PHE A 243 22.38 -9.20 2.09
CA PHE A 243 23.46 -9.39 3.07
C PHE A 243 22.96 -10.07 4.35
N ARG A 244 21.79 -9.68 4.87
CA ARG A 244 21.16 -10.36 6.02
C ARG A 244 20.89 -11.83 5.72
N LYS A 245 20.33 -12.13 4.56
CA LYS A 245 20.08 -13.52 4.15
C LYS A 245 21.38 -14.34 4.10
N MET A 246 22.46 -13.77 3.57
CA MET A 246 23.77 -14.43 3.59
C MET A 246 24.28 -14.67 5.02
N MET A 247 24.08 -13.71 5.93
CA MET A 247 24.42 -13.90 7.34
C MET A 247 23.57 -14.98 7.99
N GLU A 248 22.27 -15.05 7.73
CA GLU A 248 21.37 -16.11 8.21
C GLU A 248 21.83 -17.50 7.74
N GLU A 249 22.27 -17.63 6.48
CA GLU A 249 22.87 -18.87 5.96
C GLU A 249 24.16 -19.24 6.72
N HIS A 250 25.04 -18.27 6.99
CA HIS A 250 26.25 -18.47 7.80
C HIS A 250 25.94 -18.75 9.29
N VAL A 251 24.78 -18.32 9.81
CA VAL A 251 24.31 -18.71 11.14
C VAL A 251 23.88 -20.17 11.14
N ALA A 252 23.11 -20.57 10.13
CA ALA A 252 22.59 -21.93 10.02
C ALA A 252 23.70 -22.98 9.82
N ASP A 253 24.77 -22.64 9.10
CA ASP A 253 25.93 -23.52 8.90
C ASP A 253 26.95 -23.49 10.06
N GLY A 254 26.82 -22.54 10.99
CA GLY A 254 27.67 -22.38 12.17
C GLY A 254 28.98 -21.59 11.95
N THR A 255 29.21 -21.08 10.75
CA THR A 255 30.32 -20.16 10.44
C THR A 255 30.20 -18.86 11.24
N LEU A 256 28.96 -18.38 11.41
CA LEU A 256 28.62 -17.25 12.26
C LEU A 256 27.93 -17.77 13.53
N ASN A 257 28.57 -17.54 14.68
CA ASN A 257 28.06 -17.95 15.98
C ASN A 257 28.41 -16.90 17.05
N ALA A 258 27.93 -17.08 18.29
CA ALA A 258 28.09 -16.11 19.37
C ALA A 258 29.56 -15.77 19.73
N LYS A 259 30.54 -16.61 19.34
CA LYS A 259 31.98 -16.34 19.56
C LYS A 259 32.68 -15.71 18.35
N THR A 260 31.98 -15.51 17.23
CA THR A 260 32.57 -14.96 16.01
C THR A 260 32.80 -13.45 16.14
N TYR A 261 34.00 -12.99 15.76
CA TYR A 261 34.35 -11.57 15.76
C TYR A 261 34.24 -10.94 14.37
N TRP A 262 33.84 -9.66 14.32
CA TRP A 262 33.69 -8.92 13.06
C TRP A 262 34.93 -8.96 12.18
N ARG A 263 36.14 -8.87 12.76
CA ARG A 263 37.40 -8.88 11.99
C ARG A 263 37.57 -10.18 11.20
N ASP A 264 37.32 -11.30 11.86
CA ASP A 264 37.52 -12.63 11.29
C ASP A 264 36.42 -12.96 10.29
N TYR A 265 35.19 -12.55 10.59
CA TYR A 265 34.06 -12.67 9.68
C TYR A 265 34.24 -11.80 8.43
N CYS A 266 34.52 -10.52 8.60
CA CYS A 266 34.75 -9.56 7.52
C CYS A 266 35.87 -10.04 6.57
N SER A 267 36.93 -10.64 7.10
CA SER A 267 38.02 -11.20 6.27
C SER A 267 37.56 -12.32 5.33
N GLN A 268 36.51 -13.06 5.69
CA GLN A 268 35.92 -14.13 4.89
C GLN A 268 34.91 -13.59 3.86
N ILE A 269 34.15 -12.55 4.22
CA ILE A 269 33.07 -12.01 3.37
C ILE A 269 33.45 -10.79 2.52
N LYS A 270 34.65 -10.23 2.69
CA LYS A 270 35.09 -8.99 2.03
C LYS A 270 34.95 -8.99 0.50
N ASP A 271 35.10 -10.17 -0.12
CA ASP A 271 35.05 -10.34 -1.57
C ASP A 271 33.65 -10.81 -2.05
N SER A 272 32.71 -11.01 -1.12
CA SER A 272 31.35 -11.43 -1.45
C SER A 272 30.55 -10.31 -2.10
N ARG A 273 29.73 -10.68 -3.09
CA ARG A 273 28.85 -9.73 -3.80
C ARG A 273 27.91 -8.99 -2.85
N ALA A 274 27.35 -9.69 -1.87
CA ALA A 274 26.40 -9.10 -0.92
C ALA A 274 27.07 -8.07 0.00
N TYR A 275 28.28 -8.36 0.50
CA TYR A 275 29.05 -7.42 1.31
C TYR A 275 29.44 -6.16 0.51
N LEU A 276 30.00 -6.33 -0.69
CA LEU A 276 30.40 -5.21 -1.54
C LEU A 276 29.20 -4.33 -1.90
N ALA A 277 28.04 -4.93 -2.17
CA ALA A 277 26.81 -4.21 -2.48
C ALA A 277 26.36 -3.33 -1.31
N VAL A 278 26.38 -3.84 -0.07
CA VAL A 278 26.02 -3.03 1.12
C VAL A 278 27.11 -2.01 1.47
N ALA A 279 28.39 -2.36 1.35
CA ALA A 279 29.49 -1.45 1.60
C ALA A 279 29.51 -0.25 0.64
N SER A 280 28.93 -0.41 -0.55
CA SER A 280 28.77 0.67 -1.54
C SER A 280 27.56 1.59 -1.29
N ASN A 281 26.67 1.26 -0.35
CA ASN A 281 25.51 2.08 -0.04
C ASN A 281 25.96 3.42 0.56
N LEU A 282 25.29 4.51 0.20
CA LEU A 282 25.56 5.84 0.75
C LEU A 282 24.71 6.13 1.98
N SER A 283 23.66 5.33 2.21
CA SER A 283 22.72 5.53 3.31
C SER A 283 22.24 4.22 3.94
N GLY A 284 21.80 4.33 5.19
CA GLY A 284 21.31 3.19 5.98
C GLY A 284 22.40 2.47 6.76
N SER A 285 22.05 1.32 7.32
CA SER A 285 22.94 0.55 8.19
C SER A 285 24.13 -0.01 7.41
N MET A 286 25.32 0.17 7.96
CA MET A 286 26.57 -0.32 7.40
C MET A 286 26.71 -1.84 7.62
N PRO A 287 27.57 -2.54 6.85
CA PRO A 287 27.75 -3.99 7.01
C PRO A 287 28.08 -4.41 8.46
N LYS A 288 28.87 -3.61 9.18
CA LYS A 288 29.21 -3.87 10.58
C LYS A 288 28.00 -3.75 11.51
N GLU A 289 27.14 -2.74 11.30
CA GLU A 289 25.96 -2.53 12.15
C GLU A 289 24.96 -3.68 11.96
N LEU A 290 24.76 -4.13 10.72
CA LEU A 290 23.94 -5.31 10.42
C LEU A 290 24.49 -6.58 11.06
N PHE A 291 25.82 -6.71 11.14
CA PHE A 291 26.46 -7.81 11.85
C PHE A 291 26.28 -7.70 13.37
N ASP A 292 26.44 -6.50 13.94
CA ASP A 292 26.27 -6.27 15.37
C ASP A 292 24.83 -6.63 15.80
N ASP A 293 23.81 -6.30 14.99
CA ASP A 293 22.41 -6.70 15.22
C ASP A 293 22.26 -8.24 15.31
N VAL A 294 22.83 -8.97 14.34
CA VAL A 294 22.79 -10.45 14.33
C VAL A 294 23.57 -11.03 15.51
N MET A 295 24.72 -10.44 15.86
CA MET A 295 25.53 -10.90 16.98
C MET A 295 24.84 -10.68 18.33
N GLU A 296 24.07 -9.60 18.50
CA GLU A 296 23.27 -9.38 19.70
C GLU A 296 22.19 -10.47 19.86
N GLU A 297 21.53 -10.84 18.77
CA GLU A 297 20.55 -11.94 18.77
C GLU A 297 21.22 -13.29 19.09
N LEU A 298 22.37 -13.60 18.49
CA LEU A 298 23.11 -14.84 18.73
C LEU A 298 23.67 -14.93 20.15
N ASP A 299 24.24 -13.85 20.67
CA ASP A 299 24.79 -13.81 22.03
C ASP A 299 23.67 -14.00 23.05
N LYS A 300 22.53 -13.34 22.86
CA LYS A 300 21.34 -13.54 23.70
C LYS A 300 20.87 -14.99 23.67
N GLN A 301 20.71 -15.58 22.47
CA GLN A 301 20.28 -16.98 22.35
C GLN A 301 21.28 -17.93 23.02
N TYR A 302 22.59 -17.70 22.84
CA TYR A 302 23.63 -18.49 23.50
C TYR A 302 23.58 -18.36 25.03
N GLN A 303 23.39 -17.15 25.56
CA GLN A 303 23.28 -16.93 27.01
C GLN A 303 22.07 -17.65 27.60
N ASP A 304 20.92 -17.58 26.94
CA ASP A 304 19.68 -18.26 27.34
C ASP A 304 19.88 -19.79 27.31
N ASP A 305 20.38 -20.34 26.20
CA ASP A 305 20.66 -21.77 26.04
C ASP A 305 21.68 -22.27 27.08
N ARG A 306 22.73 -21.48 27.33
CA ARG A 306 23.77 -21.80 28.30
C ARG A 306 23.25 -21.77 29.72
N ALA A 307 22.37 -20.83 30.08
CA ALA A 307 21.76 -20.79 31.40
C ALA A 307 20.93 -22.06 31.65
N LEU A 308 20.12 -22.45 30.66
CA LEU A 308 19.29 -23.65 30.71
C LEU A 308 20.12 -24.92 30.93
N ILE A 309 21.19 -25.12 30.14
CA ILE A 309 22.03 -26.31 30.23
C ILE A 309 22.87 -26.31 31.51
N LYS A 310 23.39 -25.15 31.93
CA LYS A 310 24.25 -25.04 33.12
C LYS A 310 23.53 -25.42 34.42
N ASP A 311 22.25 -25.09 34.55
CA ASP A 311 21.48 -25.45 35.74
C ASP A 311 21.26 -26.97 35.85
N GLU A 312 21.15 -27.66 34.70
CA GLU A 312 20.95 -29.10 34.65
C GLU A 312 22.27 -29.90 34.79
N VAL A 313 23.38 -29.33 34.32
CA VAL A 313 24.72 -29.86 34.64
C VAL A 313 24.98 -29.80 36.14
N LYS A 314 24.54 -28.72 36.81
CA LYS A 314 24.70 -28.58 38.27
C LYS A 314 23.76 -29.45 39.08
N SER A 315 22.54 -29.72 38.59
CA SER A 315 21.58 -30.61 39.24
C SER A 315 22.04 -32.08 39.22
N GLY A 316 23.05 -32.40 38.40
CA GLY A 316 23.62 -33.73 38.27
C GLY A 316 22.89 -34.63 37.28
N LYS A 317 21.90 -34.12 36.54
CA LYS A 317 21.20 -34.90 35.50
C LYS A 317 22.03 -35.07 34.23
N ILE A 318 22.94 -34.13 33.94
CA ILE A 318 23.95 -34.27 32.88
C ILE A 318 25.31 -34.53 33.55
N PRO A 319 25.80 -35.78 33.60
CA PRO A 319 27.07 -36.08 34.26
C PRO A 319 28.25 -35.60 33.41
N MET A 320 28.93 -34.56 33.90
CA MET A 320 30.17 -34.05 33.29
C MET A 320 31.38 -34.91 33.70
N LEU A 321 31.60 -36.02 32.99
CA LEU A 321 32.77 -36.88 33.18
C LEU A 321 33.88 -36.51 32.18
N ALA A 322 35.15 -36.66 32.59
CA ALA A 322 36.30 -36.36 31.73
C ALA A 322 36.41 -37.27 30.48
N SER A 323 35.64 -38.36 30.44
CA SER A 323 35.58 -39.33 29.34
C SER A 323 34.47 -39.06 28.32
N TRP A 324 33.61 -38.05 28.52
CA TRP A 324 32.47 -37.77 27.64
C TRP A 324 32.90 -37.13 26.33
N THR A 325 32.34 -37.62 25.23
CA THR A 325 32.49 -37.04 23.88
C THR A 325 31.45 -35.96 23.61
N LEU A 326 31.63 -35.19 22.53
CA LEU A 326 30.65 -34.19 22.10
C LEU A 326 29.29 -34.86 21.79
N GLU A 327 29.33 -36.05 21.20
CA GLU A 327 28.18 -36.86 20.83
C GLU A 327 27.40 -37.33 22.07
N ASP A 328 28.10 -37.75 23.13
CA ASP A 328 27.48 -38.14 24.40
C ASP A 328 26.77 -36.95 25.07
N PHE A 329 27.42 -35.79 25.06
CA PHE A 329 26.84 -34.56 25.61
C PHE A 329 25.63 -34.09 24.80
N GLN A 330 25.71 -34.16 23.48
CA GLN A 330 24.61 -33.82 22.60
C GLN A 330 23.42 -34.77 22.79
N ALA A 331 23.65 -36.08 22.93
CA ALA A 331 22.60 -37.05 23.21
C ALA A 331 21.91 -36.77 24.54
N ALA A 332 22.69 -36.50 25.61
CA ALA A 332 22.14 -36.20 26.93
C ALA A 332 21.33 -34.90 26.99
N VAL A 333 21.71 -33.89 26.21
CA VAL A 333 20.95 -32.63 26.12
C VAL A 333 19.70 -32.81 25.26
N THR A 334 19.77 -33.55 24.16
CA THR A 334 18.64 -33.70 23.21
C THR A 334 17.60 -34.75 23.62
N GLU A 335 17.91 -35.61 24.59
CA GLU A 335 16.99 -36.62 25.14
C GLU A 335 15.80 -35.98 25.91
N ASP A 336 15.99 -34.80 26.51
CA ASP A 336 14.95 -34.09 27.23
C ASP A 336 14.21 -33.10 26.29
N GLU A 337 12.88 -33.27 26.20
CA GLU A 337 11.96 -32.45 25.39
C GLU A 337 12.15 -30.94 25.62
N LYS A 338 12.63 -30.55 26.79
CA LYS A 338 12.92 -29.16 27.17
C LYS A 338 13.98 -28.49 26.30
N TYR A 339 14.87 -29.25 25.66
CA TYR A 339 16.03 -28.71 24.92
C TYR A 339 15.97 -28.93 23.41
N LYS A 340 14.85 -29.45 22.86
CA LYS A 340 14.67 -29.63 21.41
C LYS A 340 14.78 -28.34 20.58
N GLY A 341 14.68 -27.17 21.22
CA GLY A 341 14.87 -25.86 20.57
C GLY A 341 16.29 -25.30 20.64
N VAL A 342 17.21 -25.94 21.35
CA VAL A 342 18.60 -25.47 21.50
C VAL A 342 19.38 -25.77 20.23
N SER A 343 20.10 -24.77 19.71
CA SER A 343 20.93 -24.95 18.51
C SER A 343 22.08 -25.92 18.78
N ASN A 344 22.31 -26.87 17.86
CA ASN A 344 23.46 -27.79 17.91
C ASN A 344 24.80 -27.04 18.00
N ILE A 345 24.89 -25.85 17.39
CA ILE A 345 26.07 -24.98 17.46
C ILE A 345 26.27 -24.50 18.90
N ASN A 346 25.20 -24.10 19.59
CA ASN A 346 25.26 -23.68 20.99
C ASN A 346 25.60 -24.84 21.92
N ILE A 347 25.04 -26.05 21.70
CA ILE A 347 25.40 -27.26 22.44
C ILE A 347 26.91 -27.53 22.36
N LYS A 348 27.48 -27.45 21.15
CA LYS A 348 28.91 -27.60 20.93
C LYS A 348 29.74 -26.54 21.67
N LEU A 349 29.36 -25.26 21.55
CA LEU A 349 30.08 -24.16 22.22
C LEU A 349 30.04 -24.27 23.75
N ILE A 350 28.92 -24.74 24.31
CA ILE A 350 28.75 -24.96 25.74
C ILE A 350 29.60 -26.15 26.20
N TYR A 351 29.59 -27.26 25.46
CA TYR A 351 30.45 -28.42 25.74
C TYR A 351 31.93 -28.01 25.79
N GLU A 352 32.40 -27.25 24.80
CA GLU A 352 33.77 -26.72 24.77
C GLU A 352 34.09 -25.85 26.00
N ASP A 353 33.20 -24.92 26.41
CA ASP A 353 33.35 -24.11 27.63
C ASP A 353 33.41 -25.01 28.89
N GLN A 354 32.61 -26.08 28.96
CA GLN A 354 32.65 -26.99 30.11
C GLN A 354 33.94 -27.83 30.16
N ILE A 355 34.40 -28.36 29.03
CA ILE A 355 35.65 -29.14 28.97
C ILE A 355 36.85 -28.25 29.30
N GLU A 356 36.89 -27.02 28.81
CA GLU A 356 37.95 -26.07 29.13
C GLU A 356 37.99 -25.78 30.64
N ARG A 357 36.83 -25.59 31.29
CA ARG A 357 36.74 -25.40 32.75
C ARG A 357 37.20 -26.62 33.54
N LEU A 358 36.88 -27.83 33.09
CA LEU A 358 37.34 -29.06 33.73
C LEU A 358 38.87 -29.15 33.67
N LYS A 359 39.46 -28.91 32.49
CA LYS A 359 40.92 -28.87 32.33
C LYS A 359 41.57 -27.79 33.19
N GLU A 360 40.97 -26.61 33.28
CA GLU A 360 41.49 -25.52 34.12
C GLU A 360 41.42 -25.90 35.61
N LYS A 361 40.34 -26.56 36.04
CA LYS A 361 40.19 -27.05 37.41
C LYS A 361 41.23 -28.13 37.72
N ASP A 362 41.39 -29.12 36.85
CA ASP A 362 42.38 -30.19 37.00
C ASP A 362 43.80 -29.62 37.04
N LEU A 363 44.10 -28.62 36.20
CA LEU A 363 45.40 -27.94 36.21
C LEU A 363 45.62 -27.15 37.51
N LYS A 364 44.58 -26.50 38.06
CA LYS A 364 44.65 -25.78 39.35
C LYS A 364 44.87 -26.76 40.50
N GLU A 365 44.16 -27.90 40.49
CA GLU A 365 44.33 -28.96 41.49
C GLU A 365 45.72 -29.60 41.40
N ALA A 366 46.22 -29.87 40.18
CA ALA A 366 47.57 -30.36 39.96
C ALA A 366 48.63 -29.37 40.45
N LYS A 367 48.50 -28.07 40.15
CA LYS A 367 49.39 -27.02 40.67
C LYS A 367 49.32 -26.89 42.19
N LYS A 368 48.13 -27.04 42.80
CA LYS A 368 47.98 -27.04 44.26
C LYS A 368 48.68 -28.25 44.86
N ARG A 369 48.48 -29.44 44.29
CA ARG A 369 49.14 -30.68 44.72
C ARG A 369 50.65 -30.62 44.57
N GLN A 370 51.15 -29.98 43.51
CA GLN A 370 52.56 -29.72 43.32
C GLN A 370 53.12 -28.83 44.43
N ARG A 371 52.49 -27.69 44.73
CA ARG A 371 52.93 -26.78 45.81
C ARG A 371 52.97 -27.45 47.17
N LEU A 372 51.96 -28.28 47.47
CA LEU A 372 51.94 -29.06 48.71
C LEU A 372 53.12 -30.05 48.76
N GLY A 373 53.45 -30.67 47.61
CA GLY A 373 54.63 -31.53 47.47
C GLY A 373 55.95 -30.77 47.66
N ASP A 374 56.09 -29.60 47.05
CA ASP A 374 57.27 -28.74 47.17
C ASP A 374 57.49 -28.30 48.63
N ASN A 375 56.42 -27.88 49.33
CA ASN A 375 56.49 -27.52 50.75
C ASN A 375 56.96 -28.70 51.62
N PHE A 376 56.49 -29.91 51.36
CA PHE A 376 56.93 -31.10 52.07
C PHE A 376 58.39 -31.46 51.75
N LEU A 377 58.81 -31.34 50.49
CA LEU A 377 60.21 -31.52 50.10
C LEU A 377 61.12 -30.50 50.80
N ASP A 378 60.73 -29.22 50.87
CA ASP A 378 61.48 -28.18 51.59
C ASP A 378 61.62 -28.52 53.09
N LEU A 379 60.55 -29.04 53.72
CA LEU A 379 60.62 -29.58 55.07
C LEU A 379 61.64 -30.72 55.18
N LEU A 380 61.61 -31.70 54.27
CA LEU A 380 62.56 -32.81 54.28
C LEU A 380 64.02 -32.36 54.11
N TYR A 381 64.28 -31.32 53.29
CA TYR A 381 65.61 -30.71 53.18
C TYR A 381 66.08 -30.01 54.47
N SER A 382 65.15 -29.54 55.30
CA SER A 382 65.48 -28.86 56.56
C SER A 382 65.87 -29.82 57.70
N ILE A 383 65.41 -31.07 57.63
CA ILE A 383 65.66 -32.12 58.63
C ILE A 383 67.03 -32.75 58.35
N LYS A 384 68.01 -32.53 59.24
CA LYS A 384 69.40 -32.99 59.07
C LYS A 384 69.59 -34.46 59.43
N GLU A 385 68.63 -35.01 60.16
CA GLU A 385 68.57 -36.39 60.64
C GLU A 385 68.24 -37.38 59.51
N ILE A 386 67.66 -36.89 58.40
CA ILE A 386 67.39 -37.70 57.21
C ILE A 386 68.64 -37.78 56.35
N THR A 387 69.17 -38.98 56.19
CA THR A 387 70.39 -39.27 55.44
C THR A 387 70.08 -40.20 54.26
N ALA A 388 71.04 -40.41 53.36
CA ALA A 388 70.87 -41.31 52.22
C ALA A 388 70.62 -42.78 52.59
N ALA A 389 70.84 -43.19 53.85
CA ALA A 389 70.53 -44.52 54.35
C ALA A 389 69.16 -44.61 55.05
N SER A 390 68.49 -43.48 55.27
CA SER A 390 67.22 -43.41 55.99
C SER A 390 66.10 -44.09 55.20
N THR A 391 65.26 -44.85 55.91
CA THR A 391 64.04 -45.44 55.36
C THR A 391 62.82 -44.58 55.68
N TRP A 392 61.73 -44.79 54.94
CA TRP A 392 60.44 -44.12 55.19
C TRP A 392 59.98 -44.33 56.64
N ASP A 393 59.99 -45.58 57.09
CA ASP A 393 59.46 -45.96 58.40
C ASP A 393 60.29 -45.38 59.56
N ASP A 394 61.62 -45.29 59.40
CA ASP A 394 62.52 -44.70 60.40
C ASP A 394 62.37 -43.17 60.49
N SER A 395 62.08 -42.53 59.36
CA SER A 395 62.05 -41.07 59.25
C SER A 395 60.66 -40.48 59.48
N LYS A 396 59.61 -41.32 59.39
CA LYS A 396 58.21 -40.90 59.51
C LYS A 396 57.95 -40.14 60.80
N SER A 397 58.50 -40.61 61.93
CA SER A 397 58.35 -39.96 63.24
C SER A 397 58.90 -38.52 63.31
N LEU A 398 59.77 -38.13 62.39
CA LEU A 398 60.37 -36.80 62.34
C LEU A 398 59.46 -35.75 61.69
N PHE A 399 58.48 -36.16 60.89
CA PHE A 399 57.60 -35.26 60.15
C PHE A 399 56.10 -35.61 60.23
N ASP A 400 55.69 -36.72 60.87
CA ASP A 400 54.28 -37.15 60.97
C ASP A 400 53.37 -36.12 61.65
N ASP A 401 53.92 -35.35 62.60
CA ASP A 401 53.19 -34.29 63.32
C ASP A 401 53.20 -32.92 62.61
N THR A 402 53.89 -32.80 61.48
CA THR A 402 54.02 -31.53 60.76
C THR A 402 52.80 -31.21 59.91
N GLN A 403 52.54 -29.92 59.71
CA GLN A 403 51.40 -29.47 58.92
C GLN A 403 51.60 -29.80 57.45
N GLU A 404 52.83 -29.72 56.96
CA GLU A 404 53.23 -29.99 55.58
C GLU A 404 52.97 -31.46 55.19
N TYR A 405 53.18 -32.40 56.11
CA TYR A 405 52.83 -33.81 55.89
C TYR A 405 51.31 -34.05 55.94
N ARG A 406 50.61 -33.46 56.93
CA ARG A 406 49.15 -33.59 57.06
C ARG A 406 48.40 -33.00 55.85
N ASP A 407 48.91 -31.92 55.27
CA ASP A 407 48.31 -31.22 54.13
C ASP A 407 48.39 -32.02 52.81
N LEU A 408 49.30 -33.00 52.68
CA LEU A 408 49.39 -33.86 51.49
C LEU A 408 48.22 -34.83 51.38
N GLY A 409 47.54 -35.14 52.48
CA GLY A 409 46.30 -35.93 52.51
C GLY A 409 46.42 -37.39 52.03
N GLY A 410 47.65 -37.90 51.80
CA GLY A 410 47.88 -39.26 51.33
C GLY A 410 49.31 -39.75 51.58
N GLU A 411 49.44 -40.89 52.28
CA GLU A 411 50.72 -41.51 52.63
C GLU A 411 51.52 -41.98 51.40
N THR A 412 50.83 -42.41 50.34
CA THR A 412 51.48 -42.86 49.09
C THR A 412 52.24 -41.73 48.40
N TYR A 413 51.61 -40.57 48.25
CA TYR A 413 52.24 -39.41 47.60
C TYR A 413 53.38 -38.82 48.45
N ALA A 414 53.22 -38.80 49.78
CA ALA A 414 54.28 -38.37 50.68
C ALA A 414 55.50 -39.32 50.63
N LYS A 415 55.25 -40.63 50.55
CA LYS A 415 56.30 -41.65 50.43
C LYS A 415 57.07 -41.53 49.12
N GLU A 416 56.38 -41.33 47.99
CA GLU A 416 57.01 -41.08 46.69
C GLU A 416 57.96 -39.87 46.73
N LEU A 417 57.52 -38.75 47.30
CA LEU A 417 58.35 -37.53 47.44
C LEU A 417 59.57 -37.77 48.35
N PHE A 418 59.40 -38.53 49.44
CA PHE A 418 60.52 -38.88 50.31
C PHE A 418 61.52 -39.81 49.63
N GLU A 419 61.05 -40.82 48.90
CA GLU A 419 61.93 -41.70 48.12
C GLU A 419 62.69 -40.93 47.04
N GLU A 420 62.04 -39.97 46.39
CA GLU A 420 62.69 -39.04 45.46
C GLU A 420 63.77 -38.20 46.17
N TYR A 421 63.48 -37.68 47.36
CA TYR A 421 64.45 -36.94 48.16
C TYR A 421 65.66 -37.80 48.54
N ILE A 422 65.44 -39.02 49.03
CA ILE A 422 66.51 -39.97 49.36
C ILE A 422 67.33 -40.33 48.11
N ALA A 423 66.68 -40.52 46.96
CA ALA A 423 67.38 -40.77 45.70
C ALA A 423 68.29 -39.60 45.32
N ARG A 424 67.82 -38.34 45.45
CA ARG A 424 68.64 -37.13 45.23
C ARG A 424 69.80 -37.04 46.22
N LEU A 425 69.61 -37.43 47.50
CA LEU A 425 70.70 -37.49 48.47
C LEU A 425 71.76 -38.55 48.11
N LYS A 426 71.32 -39.74 47.68
CA LYS A 426 72.21 -40.81 47.20
C LYS A 426 73.01 -40.38 45.97
N GLU A 427 72.36 -39.70 45.02
CA GLU A 427 73.01 -39.17 43.83
C GLU A 427 74.07 -38.11 44.18
N ARG A 428 73.75 -37.16 45.05
CA ARG A 428 74.71 -36.16 45.54
C ARG A 428 75.91 -36.79 46.27
N LEU A 429 75.70 -37.90 46.99
CA LEU A 429 76.80 -38.63 47.62
C LEU A 429 77.71 -39.31 46.59
N LYS A 430 77.12 -40.00 45.60
CA LYS A 430 77.87 -40.62 44.50
C LYS A 430 78.65 -39.59 43.68
N GLU A 431 78.07 -38.43 43.41
CA GLU A 431 78.75 -37.33 42.72
C GLU A 431 79.93 -36.81 43.53
N LYS A 432 79.78 -36.63 44.85
CA LYS A 432 80.89 -36.26 45.74
C LYS A 432 81.98 -37.33 45.78
N GLU A 433 81.63 -38.61 45.75
CA GLU A 433 82.59 -39.71 45.66
C GLU A 433 83.35 -39.69 44.34
N ARG A 434 82.64 -39.53 43.21
CA ARG A 434 83.26 -39.37 41.88
C ARG A 434 84.20 -38.17 41.82
N MET A 435 83.79 -37.02 42.35
CA MET A 435 84.64 -35.83 42.39
C MET A 435 85.90 -36.06 43.24
N ARG A 436 85.80 -36.76 44.37
CA ARG A 436 86.97 -37.15 45.19
C ARG A 436 87.86 -38.15 44.47
N GLU A 437 87.30 -39.08 43.71
CA GLU A 437 88.07 -40.03 42.89
C GLU A 437 88.79 -39.31 41.75
N GLU A 438 88.11 -38.40 41.05
CA GLU A 438 88.70 -37.55 40.00
C GLU A 438 89.80 -36.64 40.56
N GLU A 439 89.60 -36.07 41.76
CA GLU A 439 90.60 -35.25 42.44
C GLU A 439 91.82 -36.08 42.84
N LYS A 440 91.62 -37.30 43.37
CA LYS A 440 92.70 -38.25 43.67
C LYS A 440 93.46 -38.71 42.42
N VAL A 441 92.78 -38.85 41.28
CA VAL A 441 93.42 -39.18 40.00
C VAL A 441 94.25 -37.99 39.51
N LYS A 442 93.70 -36.76 39.56
CA LYS A 442 94.42 -35.53 39.22
C LYS A 442 95.63 -35.27 40.11
N GLU A 443 95.57 -35.64 41.39
CA GLU A 443 96.68 -35.51 42.33
C GLU A 443 97.80 -36.54 42.05
N ARG A 444 97.46 -37.72 41.52
CA ARG A 444 98.43 -38.75 41.10
C ARG A 444 99.08 -38.49 39.74
N GLU A 445 98.44 -37.69 38.87
CA GLU A 445 98.94 -37.35 37.53
C GLU A 445 99.73 -36.02 37.47
N ARG A 446 99.91 -35.32 38.60
CA ARG A 446 100.82 -34.16 38.67
C ARG A 446 102.27 -34.65 38.80
N PRO A 447 103.18 -34.30 37.85
CA PRO A 447 104.58 -34.73 37.87
C PRO A 447 105.38 -34.21 39.07
#